data_AF-A0A2V3HJD6-F1
#
_entry.id   AF-A0A2V3HJD6-F1
#
_cell.length_a   1.000
_cell.length_b   1.000
_cell.length_c   1.000
_cell.angle_alpha   90.00
_cell.angle_beta   90.00
_cell.angle_gamma   90.00
#
_symmetry.space_group_name_H-M   'P 1'
#
loop_
_entity.id
_entity.type
_entity.pdbx_description
1 polymer ?
#
loop_
_entity_poly.entity_id
_entity_poly.type
_entity_poly.pdbx_seq_one_letter_code
_entity_poly.pdbx_strand_id
1 'polypeptide(L)' 'MNHDDESDCSGMDCPLPVLKTKIKIDTIVTGAVLRVTTTDPGSCKDMPAWAGR' A
#
# COMPACT_ATOMS: atom_id res chain seq x y z
N MET A 1 -2.14 -15.76 6.76
CA MET A 1 -2.40 -15.14 5.45
C MET A 1 -1.08 -15.06 4.70
N ASN A 2 -0.96 -15.73 3.56
CA ASN A 2 0.23 -15.58 2.71
C ASN A 2 0.03 -14.34 1.85
N HIS A 3 1.02 -13.45 1.85
CA HIS A 3 1.13 -12.33 0.92
C HIS A 3 2.28 -12.66 -0.03
N ASP A 4 2.14 -12.33 -1.30
CA ASP A 4 3.12 -12.63 -2.34
C ASP A 4 4.22 -11.56 -2.38
N ASP A 5 3.90 -10.34 -1.98
CA ASP A 5 4.83 -9.22 -1.93
C ASP A 5 4.58 -8.36 -0.69
N GLU A 6 5.61 -7.62 -0.29
CA GLU A 6 5.59 -6.74 0.88
C GLU A 6 6.20 -5.36 0.56
N SER A 7 5.60 -4.31 1.12
CA SER A 7 6.10 -2.93 1.05
C SER A 7 6.10 -2.29 2.42
N ASP A 8 7.28 -1.89 2.88
CA ASP A 8 7.42 -1.07 4.09
C ASP A 8 7.40 0.42 3.73
N CYS A 9 6.38 1.10 4.21
CA CYS A 9 6.19 2.54 4.17
C CYS A 9 6.13 3.13 5.59
N SER A 10 6.74 2.46 6.58
CA SER A 10 6.85 2.99 7.94
C SER A 10 7.70 4.26 7.95
N GLY A 11 7.32 5.23 8.78
CA GLY A 11 7.98 6.54 8.86
C GLY A 11 7.75 7.46 7.66
N MET A 12 6.84 7.12 6.75
CA MET A 12 6.43 7.99 5.64
C MET A 12 5.06 8.59 5.90
N ASP A 13 4.93 9.89 5.70
CA ASP A 13 3.66 10.62 5.86
C ASP A 13 2.87 10.67 4.55
N CYS A 14 1.56 10.88 4.67
CA CYS A 14 0.67 11.10 3.53
C CYS A 14 1.22 12.23 2.62
N PRO A 15 1.29 12.03 1.28
CA PRO A 15 0.67 10.96 0.48
C PRO A 15 1.61 9.81 0.06
N LEU A 16 2.81 9.73 0.63
CA LEU A 16 3.86 8.83 0.14
C LEU A 16 3.50 7.33 0.24
N PRO A 17 2.86 6.83 1.31
CA PRO A 17 2.49 5.41 1.42
C PRO A 17 1.57 4.94 0.29
N VAL A 18 0.59 5.77 -0.10
CA VAL A 18 -0.33 5.46 -1.20
C VAL A 18 0.39 5.45 -2.54
N LEU A 19 1.29 6.43 -2.77
CA LEU A 19 2.03 6.52 -4.02
C LEU A 19 2.99 5.33 -4.20
N LYS A 20 3.69 4.93 -3.14
CA LYS A 20 4.53 3.72 -3.15
C LYS A 20 3.72 2.46 -3.37
N THR A 21 2.57 2.36 -2.68
CA THR A 21 1.64 1.23 -2.86
C THR A 21 1.22 1.14 -4.32
N LYS A 22 0.87 2.26 -4.97
CA LYS A 22 0.55 2.31 -6.39
C LYS A 22 1.70 1.84 -7.28
N ILE A 23 2.91 2.37 -7.08
CA ILE A 23 4.07 1.95 -7.89
C ILE A 23 4.31 0.44 -7.75
N LYS A 24 4.13 -0.10 -6.54
CA LYS A 24 4.30 -1.53 -6.27
C LYS A 24 3.13 -2.36 -6.84
N ILE A 25 1.89 -1.87 -6.75
CA ILE A 25 0.70 -2.55 -7.32
C ILE A 25 0.82 -2.67 -8.84
N ASP A 26 1.44 -1.70 -9.51
CA ASP A 26 1.65 -1.72 -10.96
C ASP A 26 2.67 -2.80 -11.38
N THR A 27 3.47 -3.31 -10.43
CA THR A 27 4.50 -4.34 -10.68
C THR A 27 4.10 -5.76 -10.30
N ILE A 28 3.04 -5.93 -9.49
CA ILE A 28 2.58 -7.26 -9.06
C ILE A 28 1.62 -7.85 -10.10
N VAL A 29 1.57 -9.18 -10.16
CA VAL A 29 0.66 -9.90 -11.05
C VAL A 29 -0.78 -9.87 -10.53
N THR A 30 -1.75 -9.86 -11.44
CA THR A 30 -3.17 -9.97 -11.07
C THR A 30 -3.42 -11.24 -10.26
N GLY A 31 -4.03 -11.09 -9.08
CA GLY A 31 -4.28 -12.18 -8.14
C GLY A 31 -3.24 -12.33 -7.04
N ALA A 32 -2.11 -11.61 -7.12
CA ALA A 32 -1.15 -11.52 -6.03
C ALA A 32 -1.64 -10.59 -4.91
N VAL A 33 -1.21 -10.88 -3.68
CA VAL A 33 -1.54 -10.09 -2.49
C VAL A 33 -0.31 -9.29 -2.04
N LEU A 34 -0.42 -7.96 -2.07
CA LEU A 34 0.61 -7.04 -1.56
C LEU A 34 0.30 -6.62 -0.11
N ARG A 35 1.24 -6.89 0.81
CA ARG A 35 1.18 -6.41 2.20
C ARG A 35 1.87 -5.05 2.30
N VAL A 36 1.18 -4.03 2.81
CA VAL A 36 1.78 -2.70 3.04
C VAL A 36 1.78 -2.39 4.54
N THR A 37 2.93 -2.00 5.07
CA THR A 37 3.07 -1.54 6.46
C THR A 37 3.28 -0.04 6.47
N THR A 38 2.46 0.71 7.20
CA THR A 38 2.55 2.17 7.34
C THR A 38 2.28 2.56 8.80
N THR A 39 2.94 3.63 9.25
CA THR A 39 2.77 4.21 10.59
C THR A 39 1.99 5.53 10.55
N ASP A 40 1.66 6.02 9.35
CA ASP A 40 0.92 7.26 9.17
C ASP A 40 -0.58 7.04 9.43
N PRO A 41 -1.22 7.81 10.33
CA PRO A 41 -2.65 7.70 10.58
C PRO A 41 -3.52 8.13 9.39
N GLY A 42 -3.00 8.98 8.49
CA GLY A 42 -3.72 9.39 7.26
C GLY A 42 -3.94 8.20 6.31
N SER A 43 -2.93 7.35 6.19
CA SER A 43 -2.94 6.16 5.35
C SER A 43 -4.09 5.20 5.66
N CYS A 44 -4.57 5.15 6.91
CA CYS A 44 -5.75 4.33 7.27
C CYS A 44 -7.02 4.74 6.51
N LYS A 45 -7.17 6.02 6.17
CA LYS A 45 -8.30 6.53 5.37
C LYS A 45 -7.97 6.53 3.88
N ASP A 46 -6.74 6.87 3.52
CA ASP A 46 -6.35 7.04 2.13
C ASP A 46 -6.23 5.72 1.36
N MET A 47 -5.73 4.65 2.01
CA MET A 47 -5.60 3.33 1.39
C MET A 47 -6.93 2.74 0.91
N PRO A 48 -7.99 2.62 1.75
CA PRO A 48 -9.27 2.10 1.28
C PRO A 48 -9.96 3.03 0.27
N ALA A 49 -9.81 4.35 0.42
CA ALA A 49 -10.34 5.32 -0.54
C ALA A 49 -9.67 5.21 -1.92
N TRP A 50 -8.36 4.94 -1.96
CA TRP A 50 -7.62 4.70 -3.19
C TRP A 50 -7.94 3.33 -3.80
N ALA A 51 -8.02 2.27 -3.00
CA ALA A 51 -8.27 0.91 -3.48
C ALA A 51 -9.71 0.69 -3.99
N GLY A 52 -10.68 1.45 -3.48
CA GLY A 52 -12.08 1.40 -3.93
C GLY A 52 -12.40 2.23 -5.17
N ARG A 53 -11.39 2.84 -5.81
CA ARG A 53 -11.54 3.69 -6.99
C ARG A 53 -11.23 2.94 -8.27
#